data_AF-A0A3Q9K7Q7-F1
#
_entry.id   AF-A0A3Q9K7Q7-F1
#
_cell.length_a   1.000
_cell.length_b   1.000
_cell.length_c   1.000
_cell.angle_alpha   90.00
_cell.angle_beta   90.00
_cell.angle_gamma   90.00
#
_symmetry.space_group_name_H-M   'P 1'
#
loop_
_entity.id
_entity.type
_entity.pdbx_description
1 polymer ?
#
loop_
_entity_poly.entity_id
_entity_poly.type
_entity_poly.pdbx_seq_one_letter_code
_entity_poly.pdbx_strand_id
1 'polypeptide(L)' 'MTRSVFRYLRWTMAPETAPEAPEMVHELECMSCDAAADPSEEFETARDWAFSHTGQHPSHRGYRETAP' A
#
# COMPACT_ATOMS: atom_id res chain seq x y z
N MET A 1 -25.07 7.50 42.47
CA MET A 1 -24.82 7.83 41.05
C MET A 1 -23.33 8.07 40.89
N THR A 2 -22.65 7.29 40.06
CA THR A 2 -21.20 7.40 39.86
C THR A 2 -20.93 8.40 38.73
N ARG A 3 -20.07 9.39 38.98
CA ARG A 3 -19.71 10.39 37.96
C ARG A 3 -18.67 9.80 37.00
N SER A 4 -19.00 9.77 35.71
CA SER A 4 -18.05 9.42 34.65
C SER A 4 -17.41 10.67 34.06
N VAL A 5 -16.12 10.59 33.76
CA VAL A 5 -15.36 11.64 33.07
C VAL A 5 -14.82 11.04 31.78
N PHE A 6 -15.11 11.64 30.64
CA PHE A 6 -14.60 11.23 29.33
C PHE A 6 -13.50 12.18 28.88
N ARG A 7 -12.40 11.63 28.34
CA ARG A 7 -11.34 12.40 27.69
C ARG A 7 -11.40 12.12 26.19
N TYR A 8 -11.66 13.16 25.41
CA TYR A 8 -11.56 13.10 23.97
C TYR A 8 -10.12 13.43 23.56
N LEU A 9 -9.54 12.57 22.73
CA LEU A 9 -8.19 12.73 22.20
C LEU A 9 -8.27 12.81 20.68
N ARG A 10 -7.42 13.66 20.10
CA ARG A 10 -7.15 13.65 18.66
C ARG A 10 -5.92 12.80 18.42
N TRP A 11 -6.13 11.67 17.75
CA TRP A 11 -5.04 10.85 17.24
C TRP A 11 -4.64 11.34 15.85
N THR A 12 -3.35 11.29 15.54
CA THR A 12 -2.80 11.62 14.23
C THR A 12 -1.97 10.45 13.72
N MET A 13 -1.92 10.28 12.40
CA MET A 13 -1.11 9.28 11.72
C MET A 13 -0.33 9.99 10.61
N ALA A 14 0.94 9.67 10.48
CA ALA A 14 1.85 10.17 9.45
C ALA A 14 2.92 9.10 9.17
N PRO A 15 3.61 9.14 8.02
CA PRO A 15 4.78 8.31 7.79
C PRO A 15 5.82 8.51 8.91
N GLU A 16 6.45 7.42 9.33
CA GLU A 16 7.61 7.49 10.22
C GLU A 16 8.82 7.98 9.42
N THR A 17 9.57 8.93 9.96
CA THR A 17 10.67 9.61 9.26
C THR A 17 11.99 9.53 10.01
N ALA A 18 12.06 8.77 11.11
CA ALA A 18 13.30 8.51 11.82
C ALA A 18 14.32 7.79 10.91
N PRO A 19 15.64 8.00 11.07
CA PRO A 19 16.65 7.36 10.23
C PRO A 19 16.63 5.81 10.27
N GLU A 20 16.15 5.24 11.36
CA GLU A 20 15.98 3.80 11.57
C GLU A 20 14.62 3.28 11.11
N ALA A 21 13.75 4.15 10.61
CA ALA A 21 12.42 3.78 10.13
C ALA A 21 12.55 2.80 8.97
N PRO A 22 11.76 1.72 8.95
CA PRO A 22 11.62 0.90 7.76
C PRO A 22 11.12 1.77 6.60
N GLU A 23 11.68 1.57 5.42
CA GLU A 23 11.21 2.26 4.24
C GLU A 23 9.80 1.81 3.87
N MET A 24 8.99 2.75 3.38
CA MET A 24 7.67 2.42 2.86
C MET A 24 7.86 1.68 1.53
N VAL A 25 7.31 0.48 1.44
CA VAL A 25 7.34 -0.31 0.21
C VAL A 25 5.97 -0.39 -0.42
N HIS A 26 5.96 -0.44 -1.74
CA HIS A 26 4.80 -0.52 -2.61
C HIS A 26 4.82 -1.85 -3.35
N GLU A 27 3.68 -2.52 -3.38
CA GLU A 27 3.43 -3.71 -4.16
C GLU A 27 2.07 -3.57 -4.85
N LEU A 28 1.98 -3.98 -6.11
CA LEU A 28 0.72 -4.05 -6.83
C LEU A 28 0.38 -5.50 -7.13
N GLU A 29 -0.86 -5.89 -6.82
CA GLU A 29 -1.41 -7.20 -7.14
C GLU A 29 -2.51 -7.09 -8.20
N CYS A 30 -2.47 -7.96 -9.20
CA CYS A 30 -3.47 -8.06 -10.25
C CYS A 30 -4.75 -8.71 -9.74
N MET A 31 -5.88 -7.99 -9.76
CA MET A 31 -7.17 -8.50 -9.29
C MET A 31 -7.80 -9.57 -10.20
N SER A 32 -7.18 -9.89 -11.35
CA SER A 32 -7.68 -10.90 -12.28
C SER A 32 -7.03 -12.27 -12.08
N CYS A 33 -5.79 -12.31 -11.57
CA CYS A 33 -5.01 -13.54 -11.50
C CYS A 33 -4.09 -13.63 -10.27
N ASP A 34 -4.20 -12.68 -9.33
CA ASP A 34 -3.47 -12.61 -8.06
C ASP A 34 -1.93 -12.59 -8.20
N ALA A 35 -1.40 -12.34 -9.40
CA ALA A 35 0.02 -12.10 -9.61
C ALA A 35 0.39 -10.75 -8.98
N ALA A 36 1.53 -10.67 -8.32
CA ALA A 36 2.01 -9.45 -7.67
C ALA A 36 3.39 -9.04 -8.21
N ALA A 37 3.68 -7.74 -8.12
CA ALA A 37 5.04 -7.23 -8.26
C ALA A 37 5.91 -7.68 -7.07
N ASP A 38 7.23 -7.57 -7.20
CA ASP A 38 8.10 -7.57 -6.02
C ASP A 38 7.92 -6.23 -5.26
N PRO A 39 8.02 -6.22 -3.91
CA PRO A 39 7.98 -4.99 -3.13
C PRO A 39 9.09 -4.00 -3.54
N SER A 40 8.76 -2.73 -3.68
CA SER A 40 9.71 -1.67 -4.03
C SER A 40 9.44 -0.37 -3.27
N GLU A 41 10.49 0.35 -2.90
CA GLU A 41 10.40 1.68 -2.28
C GLU A 41 9.80 2.73 -3.23
N GLU A 42 9.92 2.51 -4.55
CA GLU A 42 9.43 3.42 -5.57
C GLU A 42 8.12 2.89 -6.18
N PHE A 43 7.03 3.64 -5.99
CA PHE A 43 5.72 3.28 -6.53
C PHE A 43 5.75 3.09 -8.06
N GLU A 44 6.55 3.88 -8.77
CA GLU A 44 6.77 3.79 -10.21
C GLU A 44 7.21 2.39 -10.65
N THR A 45 8.05 1.72 -9.87
CA THR A 45 8.52 0.36 -10.16
C THR A 45 7.37 -0.63 -10.15
N ALA A 46 6.50 -0.57 -9.13
CA ALA A 46 5.32 -1.42 -9.03
C ALA A 46 4.30 -1.11 -10.14
N ARG A 47 4.13 0.17 -10.50
CA ARG A 47 3.26 0.60 -11.61
C ARG A 47 3.76 0.11 -12.97
N ASP A 48 5.07 0.20 -13.22
CA ASP A 48 5.66 -0.24 -14.48
C ASP A 48 5.52 -1.76 -14.66
N TRP A 49 5.59 -2.52 -13.56
CA TRP A 49 5.17 -3.93 -13.57
C TRP A 49 3.71 -4.10 -14.00
N ALA A 50 2.77 -3.32 -13.45
CA ALA A 50 1.36 -3.41 -13.82
C ALA A 50 1.10 -3.05 -15.30
N PHE A 51 1.83 -2.08 -15.85
CA PHE A 51 1.77 -1.76 -17.28
C PHE A 51 2.32 -2.90 -18.15
N SER A 52 3.46 -3.46 -17.77
CA SER A 52 4.04 -4.63 -18.45
C SER A 52 3.10 -5.83 -18.41
N HIS A 53 2.48 -6.09 -17.25
CA HIS A 53 1.51 -7.17 -17.05
C HIS A 53 0.27 -6.98 -17.92
N THR A 54 -0.28 -5.77 -17.97
CA THR A 54 -1.40 -5.43 -18.86
C THR A 54 -1.03 -5.62 -20.33
N GLY A 55 0.21 -5.25 -20.72
CA GLY A 55 0.72 -5.44 -22.08
C GLY A 55 0.77 -6.91 -22.49
N GLN A 56 1.10 -7.81 -21.55
CA GLN A 56 1.12 -9.26 -21.75
C GLN A 56 -0.28 -9.89 -21.61
N HIS A 57 -1.16 -9.28 -20.82
CA HIS A 57 -2.52 -9.75 -20.52
C HIS A 57 -3.56 -8.61 -20.69
N PRO A 58 -4.03 -8.32 -21.92
CA PRO A 58 -4.83 -7.12 -22.20
C PRO A 58 -6.20 -7.00 -21.49
N SER A 59 -6.70 -8.09 -20.91
CA SER A 59 -7.91 -8.13 -20.07
C SER A 59 -7.64 -7.81 -18.60
N HIS A 60 -6.38 -7.85 -18.14
CA HIS A 60 -5.99 -7.59 -16.75
C HIS A 60 -5.85 -6.08 -16.52
N ARG A 61 -6.93 -5.45 -16.07
CA ARG A 61 -7.03 -3.98 -15.98
C ARG A 61 -7.26 -3.45 -14.57
N GLY A 62 -7.40 -4.35 -13.59
CA GLY A 62 -7.58 -4.00 -12.18
C GLY A 62 -6.36 -4.41 -11.37
N TYR A 63 -5.83 -3.46 -10.61
CA TYR A 63 -4.69 -3.66 -9.71
C TYR A 63 -5.03 -3.03 -8.35
N ARG A 64 -4.63 -3.70 -7.28
CA ARG A 64 -4.74 -3.18 -5.90
C ARG A 64 -3.34 -3.03 -5.32
N GLU A 65 -3.15 -1.97 -4.53
CA GLU A 65 -1.94 -1.82 -3.74
C GLU A 65 -2.02 -2.71 -2.49
N THR A 66 -0.98 -3.50 -2.27
CA THR A 66 -0.80 -4.37 -1.12
C THR A 66 0.37 -3.85 -0.29
N ALA A 67 0.22 -3.92 1.04
CA ALA A 67 1.33 -3.74 1.96
C ALA A 67 1.77 -5.15 2.40
N PRO A 68 3.01 -5.58 2.13
CA PRO A 68 3.54 -6.85 2.63
C PRO A 68 3.68 -6.88 4.16
#